data_AF-A0A452XCL6-F1
#
_entry.id   AF-A0A452XCL6-F1
#
_cell.length_a   1.000
_cell.length_b   1.000
_cell.length_c   1.000
_cell.angle_alpha   90.00
_cell.angle_beta   90.00
_cell.angle_gamma   90.00
#
_symmetry.space_group_name_H-M   'P 1'
#
loop_
_entity.id
_entity.type
_entity.pdbx_description
1 polymer ?
#
loop_
_entity_poly.entity_id
_entity_poly.type
_entity_poly.pdbx_seq_one_letter_code
_entity_poly.pdbx_strand_id
1 'polypeptide(L)'
;ASAPPASQVPARQGHADAANVAARRPLREREEAAAVAVARAPTPTGFQDKPVTVAGGGSGDTATTVGRGENIWVRVPRKRTSSPQVDSPQQLSVESTAGAAEDEYVWADRYRPSVLGEFICNKAVADELHRLVTEQECNHFIFEGGQAVGKRSMVLALLREAFGPHNLQVQEHSKRIELKGEIARHIDVKIKISGHHVEVNLADLHGYENHVITTLLNESILPPHSICDHTNCKVIVVHDADRLSSDFQHYIGWFLGRYAGCNKIIFCCSDSSNLEAVKHLCKVVTLQPPSFEEMIKVLEFIAMKEGIDLPRGISSRIAVSASNNLRQAIRSFEATWRANYPFIEGQPILTGWEEEIYNVAKKIMEEPSPKQLYLIRGKIRKMIDHNVSPYFIFRHLVTELKRDRDKDFQNSVDELCAGRKFQKDQYKEYRSRDTTLDISIEHFTVEAHDQGEAIQYFIKIEEFTVRFMSFYRSFIAKNSSKGAVL
;
A
#
# COMPACT_ATOMS: atom_id res chain seq x y z
N ALA A 1 16.93 36.11 57.72
CA ALA A 1 17.52 35.65 58.99
C ALA A 1 16.45 34.89 59.78
N SER A 2 16.87 33.94 60.63
CA SER A 2 16.07 33.29 61.70
C SER A 2 14.96 32.30 61.27
N ALA A 3 15.20 31.01 61.57
CA ALA A 3 14.16 30.02 61.89
C ALA A 3 13.61 30.28 63.32
N PRO A 4 12.54 29.62 63.82
CA PRO A 4 12.56 28.20 64.26
C PRO A 4 11.15 27.51 64.19
N PRO A 5 10.81 26.43 64.94
CA PRO A 5 11.58 25.29 65.47
C PRO A 5 11.04 23.90 64.98
N ALA A 6 11.67 22.81 65.43
CA ALA A 6 11.18 21.42 65.28
C ALA A 6 10.94 20.76 66.66
N SER A 7 9.92 19.88 66.77
CA SER A 7 9.65 18.91 67.85
C SER A 7 8.28 18.22 67.58
N GLN A 8 7.96 16.95 67.85
CA GLN A 8 8.71 15.75 68.23
C GLN A 8 7.90 14.47 67.86
N VAL A 9 8.54 13.31 67.98
CA VAL A 9 8.02 11.95 67.74
C VAL A 9 7.21 11.43 68.95
N PRO A 10 6.31 10.44 68.75
CA PRO A 10 6.28 9.27 69.65
C PRO A 10 6.52 7.96 68.88
N ALA A 11 7.18 7.00 69.54
CA ALA A 11 7.84 5.87 68.88
C ALA A 11 7.33 4.49 69.34
N ARG A 12 7.48 3.52 68.44
CA ARG A 12 7.71 2.06 68.65
C ARG A 12 6.73 1.26 69.53
N GLN A 13 6.19 0.20 68.92
CA GLN A 13 6.46 -1.24 69.17
C GLN A 13 5.55 -2.06 68.23
N GLY A 14 5.90 -3.21 67.64
CA GLY A 14 7.15 -3.99 67.58
C GLY A 14 6.85 -5.45 67.22
N HIS A 15 7.66 -6.10 66.36
CA HIS A 15 7.59 -7.54 65.96
C HIS A 15 6.33 -7.96 65.15
N ALA A 16 6.35 -8.96 64.23
CA ALA A 16 7.43 -9.78 63.65
C ALA A 16 7.05 -10.28 62.22
N ASP A 17 7.88 -11.19 61.69
CA ASP A 17 7.64 -12.11 60.57
C ASP A 17 7.80 -11.63 59.11
N ALA A 18 9.00 -11.92 58.59
CA ALA A 18 9.26 -12.04 57.16
C ALA A 18 8.79 -13.41 56.66
N ALA A 19 7.84 -13.44 55.72
CA ALA A 19 7.40 -14.67 55.06
C ALA A 19 7.17 -14.46 53.55
N ASN A 20 7.97 -15.17 52.75
CA ASN A 20 7.88 -15.41 51.31
C ASN A 20 6.59 -14.98 50.58
N VAL A 21 6.66 -13.90 49.79
CA VAL A 21 5.74 -13.71 48.65
C VAL A 21 6.24 -14.55 47.49
N ALA A 22 5.61 -15.69 47.25
CA ALA A 22 6.03 -16.65 46.23
C ALA A 22 5.94 -16.06 44.81
N ALA A 23 7.07 -16.09 44.09
CA ALA A 23 7.10 -15.79 42.66
C ALA A 23 6.17 -16.75 41.91
N ARG A 24 5.22 -16.21 41.15
CA ARG A 24 4.31 -17.00 40.30
C ARG A 24 5.13 -17.65 39.17
N ARG A 25 5.31 -18.97 39.25
CA ARG A 25 6.00 -19.77 38.21
C ARG A 25 5.31 -19.63 36.84
N PRO A 26 6.06 -19.64 35.72
CA PRO A 26 5.47 -19.64 34.39
C PRO A 26 4.61 -20.90 34.12
N LEU A 27 3.54 -20.73 33.35
CA LEU A 27 2.56 -21.80 33.05
C LEU A 27 3.16 -23.07 32.41
N ARG A 28 4.33 -22.99 31.77
CA ARG A 28 4.97 -24.08 31.04
C ARG A 28 5.35 -25.29 31.92
N GLU A 29 5.66 -25.06 33.20
CA GLU A 29 6.00 -26.16 34.14
C GLU A 29 4.77 -26.98 34.58
N ARG A 30 3.54 -26.48 34.40
CA ARG A 30 2.32 -27.24 34.74
C ARG A 30 1.96 -28.28 33.70
N GLU A 31 2.31 -28.06 32.44
CA GLU A 31 2.01 -28.99 31.35
C GLU A 31 2.97 -30.19 31.37
N GLU A 32 4.26 -29.98 31.64
CA GLU A 32 5.22 -31.08 31.82
C GLU A 32 4.92 -31.94 33.04
N ALA A 33 4.49 -31.33 34.16
CA ALA A 33 4.08 -32.08 35.35
C ALA A 33 2.84 -32.97 35.11
N ALA A 34 1.91 -32.54 34.25
CA ALA A 34 0.75 -33.34 33.85
C ALA A 34 1.15 -34.50 32.92
N ALA A 35 2.06 -34.28 31.97
CA ALA A 35 2.55 -35.31 31.07
C ALA A 35 3.29 -36.45 31.80
N VAL A 36 4.09 -36.13 32.82
CA VAL A 36 4.82 -37.11 33.65
C VAL A 36 3.87 -37.95 34.52
N ALA A 37 2.71 -37.41 34.92
CA ALA A 37 1.73 -38.15 35.72
C ALA A 37 0.98 -39.24 34.93
N VAL A 38 0.77 -39.04 33.62
CA VAL A 38 0.07 -40.01 32.74
C VAL A 38 0.97 -41.21 32.38
N ALA A 39 2.29 -41.03 32.38
CA ALA A 39 3.27 -42.06 32.04
C ALA A 39 3.49 -43.15 33.12
N ARG A 40 2.69 -43.20 34.18
CA ARG A 40 2.95 -44.03 35.38
C ARG A 40 1.84 -45.00 35.81
N ALA A 41 0.87 -45.28 34.94
CA ALA A 41 -0.14 -46.33 35.16
C ALA A 41 0.35 -47.71 34.65
N PRO A 42 0.17 -48.81 35.42
CA PRO A 42 0.67 -50.13 35.02
C PRO A 42 -0.28 -50.86 34.06
N THR A 43 0.29 -51.51 33.05
CA THR A 43 -0.39 -52.50 32.19
C THR A 43 -0.45 -53.88 32.85
N PRO A 44 -1.57 -54.61 32.74
CA PRO A 44 -1.59 -56.05 32.98
C PRO A 44 -1.15 -56.85 31.73
N THR A 45 -0.24 -57.78 31.96
CA THR A 45 0.07 -58.98 31.15
C THR A 45 -1.18 -59.80 30.81
N GLY A 46 -1.29 -60.66 29.78
CA GLY A 46 -0.39 -61.18 28.73
C GLY A 46 -1.27 -62.10 27.82
N PHE A 47 -0.88 -62.53 26.61
CA PHE A 47 -0.03 -63.71 26.37
C PHE A 47 0.33 -63.83 24.86
N GLN A 48 1.29 -64.70 24.54
CA GLN A 48 1.81 -65.04 23.20
C GLN A 48 0.76 -65.84 22.37
N ASP A 49 0.82 -65.98 21.03
CA ASP A 49 1.95 -66.52 20.24
C ASP A 49 1.93 -66.15 18.73
N LYS A 50 3.01 -66.52 18.01
CA LYS A 50 3.15 -66.38 16.54
C LYS A 50 2.76 -67.68 15.75
N PRO A 51 3.19 -67.96 14.50
CA PRO A 51 2.23 -67.99 13.38
C PRO A 51 2.22 -69.30 12.55
N VAL A 52 1.10 -69.65 11.90
CA VAL A 52 1.07 -70.76 10.92
C VAL A 52 0.20 -70.44 9.70
N THR A 53 0.76 -70.70 8.52
CA THR A 53 0.10 -70.75 7.19
C THR A 53 -0.59 -72.10 6.93
N VAL A 54 -1.66 -72.13 6.13
CA VAL A 54 -1.85 -73.01 4.93
C VAL A 54 -3.30 -72.92 4.38
N ALA A 55 -3.47 -73.33 3.12
CA ALA A 55 -4.60 -73.09 2.20
C ALA A 55 -5.79 -74.09 2.27
N GLY A 56 -6.84 -73.77 1.50
CA GLY A 56 -7.96 -74.65 1.11
C GLY A 56 -9.23 -74.48 1.97
N GLY A 57 -10.47 -74.56 1.46
CA GLY A 57 -10.94 -74.64 0.06
C GLY A 57 -12.35 -75.28 -0.01
N GLY A 58 -13.25 -74.71 -0.83
CA GLY A 58 -14.42 -75.43 -1.40
C GLY A 58 -15.79 -75.44 -0.67
N SER A 59 -16.76 -74.81 -1.33
CA SER A 59 -18.09 -75.35 -1.73
C SER A 59 -19.27 -75.57 -0.74
N GLY A 60 -20.49 -75.33 -1.25
CA GLY A 60 -21.78 -75.84 -0.75
C GLY A 60 -22.62 -74.83 0.05
N ASP A 61 -23.51 -74.03 -0.56
CA ASP A 61 -24.89 -74.34 -1.03
C ASP A 61 -25.95 -74.58 0.07
N THR A 62 -26.92 -73.66 0.19
CA THR A 62 -28.35 -73.88 -0.13
C THR A 62 -29.18 -72.60 0.09
N ALA A 63 -30.36 -72.51 -0.56
CA ALA A 63 -31.15 -71.28 -0.70
C ALA A 63 -32.66 -71.49 -0.46
N THR A 64 -33.41 -70.40 -0.27
CA THR A 64 -34.88 -70.36 -0.48
C THR A 64 -35.36 -69.00 -1.03
N THR A 65 -36.43 -68.99 -1.83
CA THR A 65 -37.02 -67.88 -2.63
C THR A 65 -38.23 -67.20 -1.93
N VAL A 66 -39.02 -66.22 -2.42
CA VAL A 66 -39.47 -65.68 -3.75
C VAL A 66 -39.81 -64.16 -3.57
N GLY A 67 -39.85 -63.23 -4.54
CA GLY A 67 -39.51 -63.21 -5.98
C GLY A 67 -40.32 -62.15 -6.79
N ARG A 68 -40.16 -62.18 -8.13
CA ARG A 68 -40.89 -61.47 -9.23
C ARG A 68 -40.85 -59.93 -9.37
N GLY A 69 -40.52 -59.49 -10.59
CA GLY A 69 -40.70 -58.12 -11.10
C GLY A 69 -39.69 -57.76 -12.19
N GLU A 70 -40.02 -57.99 -13.47
CA GLU A 70 -39.07 -57.89 -14.60
C GLU A 70 -38.92 -56.45 -15.13
N ASN A 71 -37.71 -56.10 -15.61
CA ASN A 71 -37.53 -55.49 -16.94
C ASN A 71 -36.04 -55.44 -17.37
N ILE A 72 -35.80 -55.77 -18.63
CA ILE A 72 -34.48 -56.05 -19.21
C ILE A 72 -33.84 -54.78 -19.80
N TRP A 73 -32.55 -54.53 -19.51
CA TRP A 73 -31.71 -53.66 -20.33
C TRP A 73 -30.32 -54.25 -20.56
N VAL A 74 -29.96 -54.40 -21.84
CA VAL A 74 -28.72 -55.02 -22.33
C VAL A 74 -27.52 -54.08 -22.13
N ARG A 75 -26.41 -54.60 -21.60
CA ARG A 75 -25.12 -53.88 -21.60
C ARG A 75 -24.56 -53.79 -23.01
N VAL A 76 -24.40 -52.57 -23.52
CA VAL A 76 -23.57 -52.26 -24.69
C VAL A 76 -22.36 -51.41 -24.23
N PRO A 77 -21.12 -51.68 -24.68
CA PRO A 77 -19.95 -50.96 -24.20
C PRO A 77 -19.94 -49.51 -24.70
N ARG A 78 -19.88 -48.52 -23.79
CA ARG A 78 -19.73 -47.11 -24.19
C ARG A 78 -18.27 -46.75 -24.44
N LYS A 79 -17.99 -46.34 -25.68
CA LYS A 79 -16.77 -45.65 -26.10
C LYS A 79 -16.53 -44.39 -25.25
N ARG A 80 -15.27 -43.97 -25.17
CA ARG A 80 -14.86 -42.66 -24.64
C ARG A 80 -15.52 -41.54 -25.45
N THR A 81 -16.29 -40.69 -24.79
CA THR A 81 -16.61 -39.32 -25.25
C THR A 81 -16.59 -38.39 -24.04
N SER A 82 -15.86 -37.29 -24.16
CA SER A 82 -15.51 -36.36 -23.08
C SER A 82 -16.29 -35.05 -23.19
N SER A 83 -17.09 -34.71 -22.18
CA SER A 83 -17.52 -33.34 -21.83
C SER A 83 -18.52 -33.37 -20.67
N PRO A 84 -18.68 -32.28 -19.89
CA PRO A 84 -17.64 -31.38 -19.40
C PRO A 84 -17.66 -31.28 -17.86
N GLN A 85 -16.52 -30.91 -17.25
CA GLN A 85 -16.51 -30.52 -15.83
C GLN A 85 -17.16 -29.15 -15.65
N VAL A 86 -17.78 -28.94 -14.48
CA VAL A 86 -18.26 -27.63 -14.04
C VAL A 86 -17.05 -26.84 -13.57
N ASP A 87 -16.60 -25.86 -14.37
CA ASP A 87 -15.53 -24.95 -13.96
C ASP A 87 -16.02 -23.98 -12.90
N SER A 88 -15.31 -23.94 -11.78
CA SER A 88 -15.37 -22.85 -10.80
C SER A 88 -14.86 -21.55 -11.46
N PRO A 89 -15.33 -20.36 -11.03
CA PRO A 89 -14.99 -19.10 -11.68
C PRO A 89 -13.48 -18.87 -11.67
N GLN A 90 -12.86 -18.94 -12.86
CA GLN A 90 -11.46 -18.60 -13.06
C GLN A 90 -11.24 -17.13 -12.67
N GLN A 91 -10.35 -16.90 -11.70
CA GLN A 91 -9.78 -15.58 -11.50
C GLN A 91 -9.16 -15.12 -12.81
N LEU A 92 -9.71 -14.04 -13.37
CA LEU A 92 -9.05 -13.28 -14.41
C LEU A 92 -7.72 -12.78 -13.85
N SER A 93 -6.64 -13.44 -14.24
CA SER A 93 -5.28 -12.99 -13.97
C SER A 93 -5.09 -11.63 -14.65
N VAL A 94 -5.28 -10.56 -13.87
CA VAL A 94 -4.94 -9.20 -14.31
C VAL A 94 -3.43 -9.17 -14.48
N GLU A 95 -2.97 -9.30 -15.72
CA GLU A 95 -1.58 -9.07 -16.07
C GLU A 95 -1.20 -7.66 -15.61
N SER A 96 -0.33 -7.62 -14.61
CA SER A 96 0.13 -6.40 -13.97
C SER A 96 1.09 -5.65 -14.91
N THR A 97 0.50 -5.02 -15.93
CA THR A 97 1.13 -4.02 -16.81
C THR A 97 1.37 -2.68 -16.07
N ALA A 98 1.54 -2.73 -14.75
CA ALA A 98 1.69 -1.59 -13.87
C ALA A 98 3.05 -0.88 -13.99
N GLY A 99 4.08 -1.57 -14.50
CA GLY A 99 5.43 -1.01 -14.64
C GLY A 99 5.60 -0.05 -15.82
N ALA A 100 5.05 -0.37 -16.99
CA ALA A 100 5.44 0.26 -18.26
C ALA A 100 5.06 1.75 -18.45
N ALA A 101 4.36 2.36 -17.50
CA ALA A 101 3.98 3.78 -17.54
C ALA A 101 4.61 4.61 -16.39
N GLU A 102 5.43 4.00 -15.53
CA GLU A 102 6.21 4.77 -14.53
C GLU A 102 7.60 5.16 -15.07
N ASP A 103 8.10 4.44 -16.08
CA ASP A 103 9.48 4.57 -16.57
C ASP A 103 9.77 5.84 -17.38
N GLU A 104 8.77 6.65 -17.75
CA GLU A 104 9.04 7.83 -18.58
C GLU A 104 9.70 8.96 -17.78
N TYR A 105 9.28 9.23 -16.54
CA TYR A 105 9.71 10.38 -15.72
C TYR A 105 10.49 9.91 -14.50
N VAL A 106 11.82 10.06 -14.54
CA VAL A 106 12.74 9.36 -13.64
C VAL A 106 13.37 10.27 -12.57
N TRP A 107 13.23 11.60 -12.65
CA TRP A 107 13.90 12.53 -11.74
C TRP A 107 13.47 12.36 -10.28
N ALA A 108 12.20 12.06 -10.01
CA ALA A 108 11.70 11.86 -8.66
C ALA A 108 12.33 10.66 -7.92
N ASP A 109 12.88 9.71 -8.67
CA ASP A 109 13.55 8.52 -8.14
C ASP A 109 15.08 8.59 -8.27
N ARG A 110 15.60 9.26 -9.31
CA ARG A 110 17.03 9.62 -9.46
C ARG A 110 17.52 10.54 -8.35
N TYR A 111 16.74 11.58 -8.01
CA TYR A 111 17.08 12.58 -6.99
C TYR A 111 16.45 12.28 -5.62
N ARG A 112 16.02 11.04 -5.39
CA ARG A 112 15.53 10.61 -4.09
C ARG A 112 16.69 10.64 -3.07
N PRO A 113 16.57 11.36 -1.94
CA PRO A 113 17.60 11.39 -0.90
C PRO A 113 18.01 9.98 -0.46
N SER A 114 19.32 9.79 -0.33
CA SER A 114 19.95 8.52 -0.02
C SER A 114 20.35 8.38 1.45
N VAL A 115 20.61 9.50 2.10
CA VAL A 115 20.97 9.66 3.53
C VAL A 115 20.11 10.78 4.15
N LEU A 116 19.98 10.81 5.47
CA LEU A 116 19.14 11.79 6.20
C LEU A 116 19.64 13.22 6.01
N GLY A 117 20.96 13.42 5.93
CA GLY A 117 21.57 14.72 5.67
C GLY A 117 21.24 15.37 4.31
N GLU A 118 20.71 14.60 3.35
CA GLU A 118 20.29 15.09 2.02
C GLU A 118 18.84 15.62 2.00
N PHE A 119 18.09 15.52 3.09
CA PHE A 119 16.69 15.97 3.14
C PHE A 119 16.59 17.50 3.17
N ILE A 120 16.07 18.08 2.09
CA ILE A 120 15.71 19.49 2.00
C ILE A 120 14.40 19.75 2.77
N CYS A 121 13.38 18.90 2.55
CA CYS A 121 12.08 19.00 3.20
C CYS A 121 12.06 18.23 4.54
N ASN A 122 11.34 18.73 5.55
CA ASN A 122 11.27 18.11 6.90
C ASN A 122 12.65 17.93 7.56
N LYS A 123 13.61 18.82 7.27
CA LYS A 123 15.02 18.66 7.68
C LYS A 123 15.21 18.41 9.19
N ALA A 124 14.51 19.14 10.05
CA ALA A 124 14.60 18.95 11.50
C ALA A 124 14.23 17.53 11.97
N VAL A 125 13.34 16.84 11.24
CA VAL A 125 12.98 15.44 11.52
C VAL A 125 14.10 14.50 11.07
N ALA A 126 14.73 14.77 9.92
CA ALA A 126 15.88 14.01 9.45
C ALA A 126 17.09 14.17 10.38
N ASP A 127 17.35 15.38 10.89
CA ASP A 127 18.43 15.67 11.85
C ASP A 127 18.19 14.95 13.20
N GLU A 128 16.95 14.91 13.72
CA GLU A 128 16.60 14.13 14.91
C GLU A 128 16.74 12.62 14.67
N LEU A 129 16.30 12.10 13.52
CA LEU A 129 16.51 10.68 13.16
C LEU A 129 18.00 10.31 13.09
N HIS A 130 18.84 11.19 12.53
CA HIS A 130 20.29 11.01 12.48
C HIS A 130 20.92 10.95 13.88
N ARG A 131 20.44 11.78 14.81
CA ARG A 131 20.84 11.73 16.23
C ARG A 131 20.50 10.38 16.87
N LEU A 132 19.30 9.85 16.64
CA LEU A 132 18.88 8.54 17.19
C LEU A 132 19.73 7.38 16.64
N VAL A 133 20.08 7.41 15.35
CA VAL A 133 21.00 6.41 14.76
C VAL A 133 22.39 6.51 15.41
N THR A 134 22.89 7.73 15.62
CA THR A 134 24.19 7.99 16.26
C THR A 134 24.22 7.51 17.71
N GLU A 135 23.12 7.69 18.44
CA GLU A 135 22.90 7.19 19.81
C GLU A 135 22.59 5.68 19.87
N GLN A 136 22.53 5.00 18.72
CA GLN A 136 22.23 3.58 18.56
C GLN A 136 20.84 3.17 19.11
N GLU A 137 19.88 4.09 19.13
CA GLU A 137 18.52 3.84 19.57
C GLU A 137 17.68 3.05 18.54
N CYS A 138 17.56 1.74 18.75
CA CYS A 138 16.70 0.87 17.94
C CYS A 138 15.25 0.83 18.44
N ASN A 139 14.46 1.86 18.10
CA ASN A 139 13.03 1.96 18.42
C ASN A 139 12.12 1.28 17.39
N HIS A 140 10.86 1.02 17.75
CA HIS A 140 9.78 0.84 16.76
C HIS A 140 9.31 2.23 16.32
N PHE A 141 8.93 2.40 15.06
CA PHE A 141 8.57 3.71 14.51
C PHE A 141 7.19 3.70 13.83
N ILE A 142 6.49 4.83 13.92
CA ILE A 142 5.32 5.14 13.09
C ILE A 142 5.66 6.40 12.31
N PHE A 143 5.81 6.29 11.00
CA PHE A 143 5.92 7.43 10.09
C PHE A 143 4.53 7.80 9.59
N GLU A 144 4.00 8.92 10.09
CA GLU A 144 2.72 9.50 9.66
C GLU A 144 2.94 10.72 8.75
N GLY A 145 1.89 11.17 8.07
CA GLY A 145 1.92 12.29 7.14
C GLY A 145 1.25 11.98 5.80
N GLY A 146 1.00 13.02 5.00
CA GLY A 146 0.25 12.90 3.74
C GLY A 146 0.89 11.99 2.67
N GLN A 147 0.22 11.89 1.52
CA GLN A 147 0.81 11.24 0.34
C GLN A 147 2.01 12.06 -0.17
N ALA A 148 3.00 11.37 -0.74
CA ALA A 148 4.22 11.96 -1.33
C ALA A 148 5.11 12.87 -0.43
N VAL A 149 4.87 12.99 0.88
CA VAL A 149 5.71 13.80 1.82
C VAL A 149 7.10 13.21 2.11
N GLY A 150 7.45 12.07 1.51
CA GLY A 150 8.78 11.46 1.64
C GLY A 150 8.91 10.32 2.65
N LYS A 151 7.83 9.85 3.29
CA LYS A 151 7.82 8.74 4.28
C LYS A 151 8.76 7.58 3.90
N ARG A 152 8.53 6.96 2.73
CA ARG A 152 9.36 5.84 2.23
C ARG A 152 10.83 6.24 2.02
N SER A 153 11.10 7.43 1.50
CA SER A 153 12.47 7.91 1.30
C SER A 153 13.20 8.06 2.63
N MET A 154 12.54 8.63 3.64
CA MET A 154 13.13 8.87 4.96
C MET A 154 13.36 7.57 5.73
N VAL A 155 12.44 6.60 5.63
CA VAL A 155 12.64 5.24 6.15
C VAL A 155 13.85 4.56 5.48
N LEU A 156 13.97 4.64 4.15
CA LEU A 156 15.13 4.05 3.44
C LEU A 156 16.45 4.73 3.81
N ALA A 157 16.47 6.05 3.99
CA ALA A 157 17.64 6.79 4.44
C ALA A 157 18.02 6.44 5.89
N LEU A 158 17.04 6.36 6.80
CA LEU A 158 17.24 5.90 8.18
C LEU A 158 17.86 4.50 8.22
N LEU A 159 17.36 3.56 7.42
CA LEU A 159 17.91 2.21 7.32
C LEU A 159 19.33 2.20 6.73
N ARG A 160 19.65 3.08 5.77
CA ARG A 160 21.00 3.21 5.18
C ARG A 160 22.03 3.74 6.16
N GLU A 161 21.65 4.67 7.04
CA GLU A 161 22.54 5.13 8.09
C GLU A 161 22.70 4.11 9.22
N ALA A 162 21.62 3.39 9.59
CA ALA A 162 21.66 2.38 10.64
C ALA A 162 22.44 1.10 10.25
N PHE A 163 22.31 0.62 9.00
CA PHE A 163 22.87 -0.68 8.56
C PHE A 163 23.97 -0.57 7.50
N GLY A 164 24.25 0.63 7.00
CA GLY A 164 25.21 0.87 5.92
C GLY A 164 24.65 0.60 4.51
N PRO A 165 25.21 1.23 3.46
CA PRO A 165 24.64 1.23 2.11
C PRO A 165 24.70 -0.13 1.42
N HIS A 166 25.72 -0.95 1.68
CA HIS A 166 25.90 -2.27 1.05
C HIS A 166 24.79 -3.27 1.41
N ASN A 167 24.15 -3.06 2.56
CA ASN A 167 23.18 -3.98 3.17
C ASN A 167 21.72 -3.70 2.78
N LEU A 168 21.50 -2.73 1.87
CA LEU A 168 20.18 -2.30 1.39
C LEU A 168 19.93 -2.54 -0.10
N GLN A 169 20.54 -3.59 -0.67
CA GLN A 169 20.09 -4.12 -1.96
C GLN A 169 18.71 -4.76 -1.79
N VAL A 170 17.66 -4.05 -2.19
CA VAL A 170 16.27 -4.51 -2.09
C VAL A 170 15.92 -5.33 -3.33
N GLN A 171 15.52 -6.59 -3.12
CA GLN A 171 15.02 -7.47 -4.17
C GLN A 171 13.54 -7.76 -3.94
N GLU A 172 12.74 -7.76 -5.00
CA GLU A 172 11.32 -8.15 -4.94
C GLU A 172 11.19 -9.66 -5.11
N HIS A 173 10.53 -10.31 -4.15
CA HIS A 173 10.31 -11.75 -4.09
C HIS A 173 8.82 -12.03 -3.91
N SER A 174 8.26 -12.90 -4.76
CA SER A 174 6.93 -13.48 -4.53
C SER A 174 7.07 -14.65 -3.56
N LYS A 175 6.71 -14.43 -2.28
CA LYS A 175 6.82 -15.44 -1.23
C LYS A 175 5.48 -16.13 -0.98
N ARG A 176 5.47 -17.45 -1.19
CA ARG A 176 4.36 -18.33 -0.83
C ARG A 176 4.39 -18.60 0.67
N ILE A 177 3.31 -18.24 1.37
CA ILE A 177 3.15 -18.41 2.81
C ILE A 177 2.03 -19.42 3.05
N GLU A 178 2.34 -20.50 3.77
CA GLU A 178 1.37 -21.56 4.10
C GLU A 178 0.42 -21.09 5.20
N LEU A 179 -0.89 -21.23 4.93
CA LEU A 179 -1.94 -20.83 5.86
C LEU A 179 -2.41 -22.05 6.65
N LYS A 180 -2.05 -22.12 7.93
CA LYS A 180 -2.37 -23.26 8.81
C LYS A 180 -3.75 -23.06 9.44
N GLY A 181 -4.69 -23.93 9.08
CA GLY A 181 -6.06 -23.92 9.61
C GLY A 181 -7.09 -23.22 8.73
N GLU A 182 -6.65 -22.58 7.65
CA GLU A 182 -7.51 -21.82 6.72
C GLU A 182 -8.04 -22.64 5.54
N ILE A 183 -9.08 -22.13 4.90
CA ILE A 183 -9.68 -22.74 3.68
C ILE A 183 -8.70 -22.65 2.50
N ALA A 184 -8.08 -21.49 2.33
CA ALA A 184 -6.96 -21.31 1.42
C ALA A 184 -5.70 -21.95 2.00
N ARG A 185 -4.98 -22.77 1.23
CA ARG A 185 -3.79 -23.49 1.73
C ARG A 185 -2.52 -22.62 1.78
N HIS A 186 -2.45 -21.60 0.94
CA HIS A 186 -1.35 -20.65 0.88
C HIS A 186 -1.82 -19.31 0.31
N ILE A 187 -1.03 -18.27 0.56
CA ILE A 187 -1.12 -16.98 -0.09
C ILE A 187 0.25 -16.61 -0.66
N ASP A 188 0.28 -16.05 -1.87
CA ASP A 188 1.51 -15.62 -2.52
C ASP A 188 1.64 -14.10 -2.36
N VAL A 189 2.58 -13.66 -1.52
CA VAL A 189 2.74 -12.27 -1.12
C VAL A 189 3.98 -11.68 -1.77
N LYS A 190 3.82 -10.52 -2.43
CA LYS A 190 4.98 -9.74 -2.91
C LYS A 190 5.63 -9.03 -1.73
N ILE A 191 6.88 -9.39 -1.45
CA ILE A 191 7.69 -8.78 -0.39
C ILE A 191 9.01 -8.28 -0.97
N LYS A 192 9.52 -7.19 -0.40
CA LYS A 192 10.79 -6.59 -0.81
C LYS A 192 11.81 -6.86 0.29
N ILE A 193 12.71 -7.81 0.04
CA ILE A 193 13.69 -8.30 1.03
C ILE A 193 15.04 -7.64 0.76
N SER A 194 15.74 -7.30 1.84
CA SER A 194 17.15 -6.99 1.86
C SER A 194 17.82 -7.68 3.06
N GLY A 195 19.13 -7.48 3.27
CA GLY A 195 19.88 -8.17 4.31
C GLY A 195 19.31 -7.96 5.72
N HIS A 196 18.98 -6.70 6.04
CA HIS A 196 18.53 -6.28 7.38
C HIS A 196 17.11 -5.72 7.42
N HIS A 197 16.37 -5.73 6.29
CA HIS A 197 14.97 -5.31 6.32
C HIS A 197 14.08 -6.06 5.31
N VAL A 198 12.78 -6.07 5.60
CA VAL A 198 11.73 -6.57 4.72
C VAL A 198 10.64 -5.51 4.62
N GLU A 199 10.35 -5.00 3.43
CA GLU A 199 9.14 -4.22 3.20
C GLU A 199 7.98 -5.13 2.74
N VAL A 200 6.78 -4.88 3.25
CA VAL A 200 5.55 -5.57 2.87
C VAL A 200 4.37 -4.59 2.89
N ASN A 201 3.43 -4.76 1.96
CA ASN A 201 2.09 -4.17 2.09
C ASN A 201 1.14 -5.26 2.60
N LEU A 202 0.49 -5.01 3.73
CA LEU A 202 -0.42 -5.96 4.36
C LEU A 202 -1.89 -5.63 4.09
N ALA A 203 -2.20 -4.43 3.61
CA ALA A 203 -3.59 -3.96 3.43
C ALA A 203 -4.38 -4.79 2.40
N ASP A 204 -3.70 -5.39 1.42
CA ASP A 204 -4.32 -6.12 0.32
C ASP A 204 -4.41 -7.64 0.59
N LEU A 205 -4.22 -8.09 1.84
CA LEU A 205 -4.19 -9.52 2.21
C LEU A 205 -5.53 -10.10 2.69
N HIS A 206 -6.59 -9.28 2.74
CA HIS A 206 -7.98 -9.71 2.93
C HIS A 206 -8.23 -10.62 4.16
N GLY A 207 -7.58 -10.35 5.30
CA GLY A 207 -7.73 -11.11 6.55
C GLY A 207 -6.59 -12.09 6.87
N TYR A 208 -5.65 -12.31 5.94
CA TYR A 208 -4.49 -13.20 6.16
C TYR A 208 -3.25 -12.49 6.73
N GLU A 209 -3.38 -11.22 7.14
CA GLU A 209 -2.26 -10.39 7.62
C GLU A 209 -1.54 -11.06 8.79
N ASN A 210 -2.31 -11.64 9.73
CA ASN A 210 -1.80 -12.36 10.90
C ASN A 210 -0.82 -13.48 10.51
N HIS A 211 -1.15 -14.31 9.52
CA HIS A 211 -0.27 -15.40 9.09
C HIS A 211 1.01 -14.89 8.43
N VAL A 212 0.91 -13.80 7.66
CA VAL A 212 2.04 -13.19 6.96
C VAL A 212 3.00 -12.56 7.96
N ILE A 213 2.54 -11.71 8.87
CA ILE A 213 3.42 -11.09 9.86
C ILE A 213 4.00 -12.11 10.84
N THR A 214 3.21 -13.12 11.26
CA THR A 214 3.70 -14.19 12.14
C THR A 214 4.84 -14.96 11.50
N THR A 215 4.71 -15.30 10.20
CA THR A 215 5.77 -15.97 9.45
C THR A 215 7.01 -15.09 9.35
N LEU A 216 6.86 -13.83 8.92
CA LEU A 216 7.98 -12.90 8.76
C LEU A 216 8.69 -12.59 10.09
N LEU A 217 7.95 -12.45 11.18
CA LEU A 217 8.51 -12.24 12.51
C LEU A 217 9.25 -13.48 13.00
N ASN A 218 8.64 -14.67 12.92
CA ASN A 218 9.26 -15.92 13.38
C ASN A 218 10.54 -16.27 12.61
N GLU A 219 10.58 -16.05 11.29
CA GLU A 219 11.79 -16.18 10.46
C GLU A 219 12.89 -15.17 10.81
N SER A 220 12.53 -14.12 11.55
CA SER A 220 13.44 -13.06 12.00
C SER A 220 13.81 -13.23 13.48
N ILE A 221 13.27 -14.23 14.19
CA ILE A 221 13.68 -14.53 15.57
C ILE A 221 15.02 -15.26 15.54
N LEU A 222 16.04 -14.62 16.11
CA LEU A 222 17.37 -15.23 16.30
C LEU A 222 17.31 -16.41 17.30
N PRO A 223 18.22 -17.40 17.19
CA PRO A 223 18.35 -18.47 18.17
C PRO A 223 18.53 -17.96 19.61
N PRO A 224 18.07 -18.68 20.64
CA PRO A 224 18.01 -18.21 22.04
C PRO A 224 19.36 -17.97 22.75
N HIS A 225 20.47 -17.97 22.02
CA HIS A 225 21.83 -17.72 22.50
C HIS A 225 22.55 -16.60 21.73
N SER A 226 21.92 -16.01 20.71
CA SER A 226 22.45 -14.85 19.99
C SER A 226 22.20 -13.58 20.81
N ILE A 227 23.26 -12.84 21.13
CA ILE A 227 23.13 -11.51 21.74
C ILE A 227 22.51 -10.58 20.70
N CYS A 228 21.56 -9.75 21.14
CA CYS A 228 20.99 -8.74 20.29
C CYS A 228 21.92 -7.53 20.20
N ASP A 229 22.44 -7.26 19.02
CA ASP A 229 23.19 -6.05 18.71
C ASP A 229 22.58 -5.32 17.51
N HIS A 230 23.05 -4.10 17.27
CA HIS A 230 22.59 -3.23 16.19
C HIS A 230 22.89 -3.81 14.80
N THR A 231 23.88 -4.71 14.67
CA THR A 231 24.25 -5.35 13.40
C THR A 231 23.34 -6.53 13.06
N ASN A 232 22.80 -7.22 14.07
CA ASN A 232 21.90 -8.37 13.93
C ASN A 232 20.41 -7.97 14.03
N CYS A 233 20.12 -6.66 14.12
CA CYS A 233 18.76 -6.13 14.06
C CYS A 233 18.16 -6.30 12.65
N LYS A 234 16.89 -6.72 12.59
CA LYS A 234 16.11 -6.85 11.36
C LYS A 234 14.83 -6.02 11.43
N VAL A 235 14.55 -5.26 10.39
CA VAL A 235 13.45 -4.30 10.37
C VAL A 235 12.33 -4.73 9.42
N ILE A 236 11.10 -4.79 9.89
CA ILE A 236 9.92 -4.99 9.03
C ILE A 236 9.27 -3.63 8.77
N VAL A 237 9.22 -3.22 7.51
CA VAL A 237 8.54 -1.99 7.07
C VAL A 237 7.16 -2.36 6.54
N VAL A 238 6.12 -1.89 7.21
CA VAL A 238 4.72 -2.11 6.83
C VAL A 238 4.18 -0.84 6.17
N HIS A 239 3.86 -0.92 4.88
CA HIS A 239 3.22 0.16 4.13
C HIS A 239 1.69 0.15 4.28
N ASP A 240 1.07 1.30 4.02
CA ASP A 240 -0.39 1.53 4.10
C ASP A 240 -1.02 1.09 5.42
N ALA A 241 -0.30 1.30 6.52
CA ALA A 241 -0.67 0.80 7.84
C ALA A 241 -2.00 1.36 8.39
N ASP A 242 -2.55 2.43 7.81
CA ASP A 242 -3.90 2.94 8.10
C ASP A 242 -5.00 1.88 7.88
N ARG A 243 -4.77 0.93 6.97
CA ARG A 243 -5.76 -0.07 6.55
C ARG A 243 -5.71 -1.36 7.38
N LEU A 244 -4.84 -1.42 8.39
CA LEU A 244 -4.70 -2.59 9.26
C LEU A 244 -5.91 -2.72 10.20
N SER A 245 -6.50 -3.92 10.26
CA SER A 245 -7.63 -4.19 11.15
C SER A 245 -7.25 -4.03 12.62
N SER A 246 -8.21 -3.60 13.46
CA SER A 246 -8.02 -3.45 14.90
C SER A 246 -7.44 -4.72 15.53
N ASP A 247 -7.98 -5.90 15.19
CA ASP A 247 -7.54 -7.18 15.74
C ASP A 247 -6.07 -7.49 15.39
N PHE A 248 -5.66 -7.16 14.17
CA PHE A 248 -4.28 -7.28 13.72
C PHE A 248 -3.33 -6.34 14.47
N GLN A 249 -3.75 -5.09 14.73
CA GLN A 249 -2.97 -4.14 15.52
C GLN A 249 -2.80 -4.63 16.97
N HIS A 250 -3.87 -5.16 17.60
CA HIS A 250 -3.78 -5.74 18.94
C HIS A 250 -2.86 -6.98 18.96
N TYR A 251 -2.90 -7.82 17.93
CA TYR A 251 -2.00 -8.96 17.79
C TYR A 251 -0.53 -8.53 17.69
N ILE A 252 -0.20 -7.56 16.83
CA ILE A 252 1.17 -7.02 16.76
C ILE A 252 1.55 -6.32 18.07
N GLY A 253 0.67 -5.52 18.67
CA GLY A 253 0.95 -4.83 19.93
C GLY A 253 1.32 -5.80 21.05
N TRP A 254 0.57 -6.90 21.18
CA TRP A 254 0.90 -8.00 22.07
C TRP A 254 2.26 -8.65 21.73
N PHE A 255 2.56 -8.87 20.45
CA PHE A 255 3.85 -9.44 20.03
C PHE A 255 5.01 -8.51 20.39
N LEU A 256 4.92 -7.22 20.04
CA LEU A 256 5.94 -6.21 20.29
C LEU A 256 6.19 -6.00 21.78
N GLY A 257 5.14 -5.94 22.60
CA GLY A 257 5.27 -5.84 24.05
C GLY A 257 5.86 -7.09 24.72
N ARG A 258 5.81 -8.25 24.04
CA ARG A 258 6.33 -9.54 24.55
C ARG A 258 7.72 -9.89 24.05
N TYR A 259 8.08 -9.49 22.84
CA TYR A 259 9.37 -9.77 22.21
C TYR A 259 10.23 -8.51 22.12
N ALA A 260 10.98 -8.23 23.19
CA ALA A 260 12.09 -7.27 23.19
C ALA A 260 13.32 -7.79 22.41
N GLY A 261 13.10 -8.45 21.26
CA GLY A 261 14.13 -9.02 20.41
C GLY A 261 14.64 -8.03 19.36
N CYS A 262 15.50 -8.55 18.47
CA CYS A 262 16.16 -7.76 17.41
C CYS A 262 15.25 -7.38 16.23
N ASN A 263 13.94 -7.61 16.35
CA ASN A 263 12.97 -7.31 15.31
C ASN A 263 12.35 -5.95 15.61
N LYS A 264 12.60 -4.98 14.73
CA LYS A 264 11.95 -3.66 14.78
C LYS A 264 10.90 -3.57 13.70
N ILE A 265 9.85 -2.79 13.96
CA ILE A 265 8.78 -2.56 12.99
C ILE A 265 8.69 -1.07 12.75
N ILE A 266 8.59 -0.71 11.48
CA ILE A 266 8.34 0.66 11.01
C ILE A 266 7.01 0.64 10.27
N PHE A 267 6.00 1.30 10.81
CA PHE A 267 4.72 1.49 10.15
C PHE A 267 4.75 2.78 9.32
N CYS A 268 4.33 2.73 8.07
CA CYS A 268 4.06 3.91 7.26
C CYS A 268 2.54 4.07 7.14
N CYS A 269 1.99 5.10 7.81
CA CYS A 269 0.56 5.45 7.77
C CYS A 269 0.38 6.90 7.33
N SER A 270 -0.86 7.33 7.16
CA SER A 270 -1.26 8.68 6.82
C SER A 270 -1.52 9.48 8.09
N ASP A 271 -2.18 8.84 9.07
CA ASP A 271 -2.48 9.35 10.40
C ASP A 271 -2.19 8.25 11.43
N SER A 272 -1.38 8.53 12.46
CA SER A 272 -1.12 7.56 13.54
C SER A 272 -2.35 7.25 14.38
N SER A 273 -3.41 8.05 14.30
CA SER A 273 -4.70 7.83 14.98
C SER A 273 -5.44 6.58 14.49
N ASN A 274 -5.04 6.01 13.35
CA ASN A 274 -5.51 4.70 12.90
C ASN A 274 -4.80 3.53 13.62
N LEU A 275 -3.72 3.78 14.35
CA LEU A 275 -2.80 2.77 14.91
C LEU A 275 -2.74 2.74 16.45
N GLU A 276 -3.78 3.22 17.14
CA GLU A 276 -3.79 3.40 18.60
C GLU A 276 -3.34 2.17 19.42
N ALA A 277 -3.68 0.95 18.98
CA ALA A 277 -3.30 -0.28 19.68
C ALA A 277 -1.78 -0.59 19.65
N VAL A 278 -1.00 0.02 18.74
CA VAL A 278 0.47 -0.10 18.66
C VAL A 278 1.21 1.22 18.91
N LYS A 279 0.51 2.35 18.85
CA LYS A 279 1.06 3.71 18.97
C LYS A 279 1.91 3.94 20.21
N HIS A 280 1.45 3.42 21.35
CA HIS A 280 2.16 3.53 22.63
C HIS A 280 3.48 2.73 22.72
N LEU A 281 3.76 1.85 21.75
CA LEU A 281 5.01 1.06 21.67
C LEU A 281 6.02 1.65 20.67
N CYS A 282 5.67 2.72 19.96
CA CYS A 282 6.42 3.25 18.84
C CYS A 282 6.76 4.74 19.02
N LYS A 283 7.94 5.16 18.55
CA LYS A 283 8.25 6.58 18.36
C LYS A 283 7.51 7.07 17.11
N VAL A 284 6.56 8.00 17.30
CA VAL A 284 5.82 8.63 16.20
C VAL A 284 6.71 9.71 15.55
N VAL A 285 6.75 9.70 14.22
CA VAL A 285 7.54 10.59 13.37
C VAL A 285 6.58 11.22 12.38
N THR A 286 6.18 12.47 12.65
CA THR A 286 5.23 13.22 11.84
C THR A 286 5.93 13.95 10.70
N LEU A 287 5.66 13.58 9.45
CA LEU A 287 6.16 14.30 8.28
C LEU A 287 5.12 15.29 7.75
N GLN A 288 5.48 16.56 7.73
CA GLN A 288 4.64 17.63 7.19
C GLN A 288 4.68 17.65 5.66
N PRO A 289 3.60 18.12 5.00
CA PRO A 289 3.66 18.47 3.58
C PRO A 289 4.79 19.51 3.34
N PRO A 290 5.58 19.36 2.26
CA PRO A 290 6.64 20.31 1.94
C PRO A 290 6.03 21.70 1.68
N SER A 291 6.64 22.73 2.27
CA SER A 291 6.27 24.11 2.00
C SER A 291 6.63 24.52 0.57
N PHE A 292 6.00 25.59 0.09
CA PHE A 292 6.23 26.15 -1.23
C PHE A 292 7.71 26.47 -1.50
N GLU A 293 8.40 27.10 -0.55
CA GLU A 293 9.83 27.43 -0.66
C GLU A 293 10.73 26.18 -0.56
N GLU A 294 10.35 25.14 0.19
CA GLU A 294 11.06 23.85 0.16
C GLU A 294 10.92 23.16 -1.20
N MET A 295 9.72 23.16 -1.79
CA MET A 295 9.51 22.63 -3.15
C MET A 295 10.36 23.38 -4.18
N ILE A 296 10.39 24.71 -4.15
CA ILE A 296 11.24 25.52 -5.03
C ILE A 296 12.72 25.14 -4.86
N LYS A 297 13.23 25.03 -3.63
CA LYS A 297 14.63 24.62 -3.37
C LYS A 297 14.96 23.23 -3.92
N VAL A 298 14.03 22.28 -3.89
CA VAL A 298 14.24 20.96 -4.50
C VAL A 298 14.28 21.07 -6.03
N LEU A 299 13.41 21.87 -6.64
CA LEU A 299 13.42 22.09 -8.10
C LEU A 299 14.71 22.80 -8.55
N GLU A 300 15.16 23.82 -7.81
CA GLU A 300 16.44 24.53 -8.05
C GLU A 300 17.65 23.59 -7.88
N PHE A 301 17.62 22.69 -6.88
CA PHE A 301 18.65 21.67 -6.71
C PHE A 301 18.71 20.70 -7.89
N ILE A 302 17.56 20.23 -8.40
CA ILE A 302 17.50 19.33 -9.57
C ILE A 302 17.99 20.09 -10.82
N ALA A 303 17.53 21.33 -11.03
CA ALA A 303 17.96 22.17 -12.15
C ALA A 303 19.48 22.37 -12.17
N MET A 304 20.09 22.68 -11.02
CA MET A 304 21.54 22.78 -10.86
C MET A 304 22.27 21.45 -11.16
N LYS A 305 21.68 20.30 -10.83
CA LYS A 305 22.28 18.98 -11.07
C LYS A 305 22.19 18.52 -12.53
N GLU A 306 21.13 18.88 -13.24
CA GLU A 306 20.94 18.59 -14.67
C GLU A 306 21.52 19.70 -15.59
N GLY A 307 22.04 20.81 -15.03
CA GLY A 307 22.62 21.91 -15.79
C GLY A 307 21.59 22.80 -16.50
N ILE A 308 20.38 22.86 -15.96
CA ILE A 308 19.22 23.58 -16.51
C ILE A 308 19.10 24.94 -15.85
N ASP A 309 18.97 26.01 -16.64
CA ASP A 309 18.56 27.31 -16.12
C ASP A 309 17.04 27.30 -15.86
N LEU A 310 16.64 27.48 -14.59
CA LEU A 310 15.25 27.42 -14.14
C LEU A 310 14.82 28.78 -13.56
N PRO A 311 14.09 29.62 -14.31
CA PRO A 311 13.59 30.89 -13.80
C PRO A 311 12.66 30.70 -12.60
N ARG A 312 12.83 31.52 -11.55
CA ARG A 312 12.03 31.40 -10.31
C ARG A 312 10.52 31.54 -10.53
N GLY A 313 10.09 32.27 -11.58
CA GLY A 313 8.68 32.35 -11.97
C GLY A 313 8.10 31.02 -12.47
N ILE A 314 8.92 30.17 -13.11
CA ILE A 314 8.54 28.83 -13.57
C ILE A 314 8.53 27.84 -12.41
N SER A 315 9.58 27.81 -11.56
CA SER A 315 9.61 26.95 -10.38
C SER A 315 8.46 27.25 -9.41
N SER A 316 8.13 28.54 -9.22
CA SER A 316 6.96 28.99 -8.45
C SER A 316 5.66 28.45 -9.02
N ARG A 317 5.41 28.58 -10.33
CA ARG A 317 4.18 28.08 -10.95
C ARG A 317 4.07 26.55 -10.89
N ILE A 318 5.18 25.82 -11.05
CA ILE A 318 5.22 24.37 -10.86
C ILE A 318 4.83 24.01 -9.42
N ALA A 319 5.44 24.65 -8.43
CA ALA A 319 5.17 24.40 -7.02
C ALA A 319 3.71 24.73 -6.62
N VAL A 320 3.08 25.78 -7.19
CA VAL A 320 1.65 26.04 -7.01
C VAL A 320 0.80 24.92 -7.65
N SER A 321 1.12 24.53 -8.88
CA SER A 321 0.34 23.53 -9.63
C SER A 321 0.34 22.13 -8.99
N ALA A 322 1.35 21.83 -8.17
CA ALA A 322 1.55 20.52 -7.55
C ALA A 322 0.89 20.36 -6.15
N SER A 323 0.27 21.40 -5.59
CA SER A 323 -0.49 21.35 -4.33
C SER A 323 0.23 20.61 -3.18
N ASN A 324 1.47 20.99 -2.89
CA ASN A 324 2.36 20.38 -1.88
C ASN A 324 2.75 18.89 -2.12
N ASN A 325 2.51 18.34 -3.31
CA ASN A 325 3.02 17.01 -3.70
C ASN A 325 4.36 17.15 -4.44
N LEU A 326 5.47 16.84 -3.75
CA LEU A 326 6.82 16.98 -4.31
C LEU A 326 7.09 16.05 -5.50
N ARG A 327 6.53 14.82 -5.52
CA ARG A 327 6.69 13.90 -6.65
C ARG A 327 6.00 14.47 -7.90
N GLN A 328 4.82 15.07 -7.75
CA GLN A 328 4.11 15.71 -8.84
C GLN A 328 4.82 17.00 -9.30
N ALA A 329 5.40 17.79 -8.40
CA ALA A 329 6.22 18.96 -8.75
C ALA A 329 7.43 18.56 -9.61
N ILE A 330 8.18 17.53 -9.21
CA ILE A 330 9.34 17.03 -9.96
C ILE A 330 8.94 16.47 -11.32
N ARG A 331 7.85 15.68 -11.41
CA ARG A 331 7.31 15.17 -12.68
C ARG A 331 6.89 16.29 -13.63
N SER A 332 6.22 17.32 -13.08
CA SER A 332 5.79 18.51 -13.84
C SER A 332 6.99 19.31 -14.38
N PHE A 333 8.07 19.42 -13.59
CA PHE A 333 9.32 20.04 -14.03
C PHE A 333 9.99 19.23 -15.15
N GLU A 334 10.13 17.91 -15.00
CA GLU A 334 10.72 17.02 -16.01
C GLU A 334 9.94 17.05 -17.33
N ALA A 335 8.59 17.02 -17.28
CA ALA A 335 7.72 17.15 -18.44
C ALA A 335 7.83 18.52 -19.12
N THR A 336 7.77 19.60 -18.34
CA THR A 336 7.87 20.97 -18.88
C THR A 336 9.24 21.22 -19.52
N TRP A 337 10.32 20.69 -18.93
CA TRP A 337 11.67 20.74 -19.50
C TRP A 337 11.78 19.98 -20.84
N ARG A 338 11.32 18.73 -20.89
CA ARG A 338 11.41 17.91 -22.12
C ARG A 338 10.65 18.52 -23.31
N ALA A 339 9.49 19.14 -23.05
CA ALA A 339 8.66 19.71 -24.09
C ALA A 339 9.08 21.13 -24.51
N ASN A 340 9.44 21.99 -23.54
CA ASN A 340 9.46 23.44 -23.70
C ASN A 340 10.73 24.09 -23.12
N TYR A 341 11.92 23.56 -23.44
CA TYR A 341 13.21 24.17 -23.10
C TYR A 341 13.91 24.75 -24.36
N PRO A 342 14.55 25.95 -24.31
CA PRO A 342 14.74 26.84 -23.16
C PRO A 342 13.46 27.48 -22.62
N PHE A 343 13.43 27.76 -21.32
CA PHE A 343 12.25 28.33 -20.67
C PHE A 343 12.04 29.82 -20.99
N ILE A 344 10.77 30.18 -21.20
CA ILE A 344 10.31 31.56 -21.41
C ILE A 344 9.22 31.93 -20.39
N GLU A 345 9.09 33.22 -20.08
CA GLU A 345 8.01 33.69 -19.21
C GLU A 345 6.63 33.42 -19.83
N GLY A 346 5.66 33.08 -18.98
CA GLY A 346 4.27 32.83 -19.40
C GLY A 346 3.98 31.47 -20.06
N GLN A 347 5.00 30.63 -20.37
CA GLN A 347 4.78 29.33 -21.01
C GLN A 347 3.82 28.41 -20.23
N PRO A 348 3.08 27.50 -20.88
CA PRO A 348 2.29 26.49 -20.17
C PRO A 348 3.19 25.57 -19.34
N ILE A 349 2.74 25.24 -18.12
CA ILE A 349 3.35 24.20 -17.28
C ILE A 349 2.64 22.89 -17.59
N LEU A 350 3.42 21.85 -17.86
CA LEU A 350 2.91 20.48 -18.03
C LEU A 350 2.94 19.75 -16.69
N THR A 351 1.96 18.89 -16.48
CA THR A 351 1.84 17.98 -15.33
C THR A 351 2.60 16.67 -15.55
N GLY A 352 2.94 16.35 -16.80
CA GLY A 352 3.50 15.07 -17.20
C GLY A 352 2.46 13.95 -17.20
N TRP A 353 1.17 14.26 -17.34
CA TRP A 353 0.08 13.27 -17.45
C TRP A 353 -0.75 13.46 -18.74
N GLU A 354 -0.39 14.43 -19.56
CA GLU A 354 -1.08 14.80 -20.78
C GLU A 354 -1.09 13.64 -21.79
N GLU A 355 0.03 12.92 -21.92
CA GLU A 355 0.11 11.74 -22.78
C GLU A 355 -0.71 10.55 -22.22
N GLU A 356 -0.73 10.31 -20.91
CA GLU A 356 -1.61 9.29 -20.33
C GLU A 356 -3.10 9.62 -20.53
N ILE A 357 -3.49 10.90 -20.45
CA ILE A 357 -4.86 11.37 -20.72
C ILE A 357 -5.20 11.18 -22.20
N TYR A 358 -4.30 11.54 -23.13
CA TYR A 358 -4.45 11.24 -24.55
C TYR A 358 -4.61 9.74 -24.82
N ASN A 359 -3.76 8.91 -24.21
CA ASN A 359 -3.84 7.46 -24.33
C ASN A 359 -5.11 6.87 -23.70
N VAL A 360 -5.70 7.51 -22.68
CA VAL A 360 -7.04 7.18 -22.16
C VAL A 360 -8.13 7.56 -23.17
N ALA A 361 -8.11 8.78 -23.71
CA ALA A 361 -9.07 9.27 -24.71
C ALA A 361 -9.07 8.37 -25.96
N LYS A 362 -7.89 8.02 -26.47
CA LYS A 362 -7.69 7.08 -27.58
C LYS A 362 -8.33 5.72 -27.28
N LYS A 363 -8.04 5.14 -26.11
CA LYS A 363 -8.58 3.84 -25.69
C LYS A 363 -10.10 3.82 -25.50
N ILE A 364 -10.71 4.95 -25.10
CA ILE A 364 -12.17 5.12 -25.07
C ILE A 364 -12.77 5.05 -26.47
N MET A 365 -12.12 5.69 -27.46
CA MET A 365 -12.56 5.72 -28.85
C MET A 365 -12.29 4.42 -29.61
N GLU A 366 -11.24 3.67 -29.26
CA GLU A 366 -10.92 2.36 -29.85
C GLU A 366 -11.87 1.27 -29.36
N GLU A 367 -12.09 1.16 -28.03
CA GLU A 367 -12.93 0.12 -27.43
C GLU A 367 -13.86 0.72 -26.35
N PRO A 368 -15.05 1.23 -26.70
CA PRO A 368 -15.99 1.78 -25.73
C PRO A 368 -16.73 0.66 -24.96
N SER A 369 -16.02 -0.23 -24.26
CA SER A 369 -16.58 -1.41 -23.56
C SER A 369 -16.58 -1.28 -22.03
N PRO A 370 -17.43 -2.05 -21.30
CA PRO A 370 -17.37 -2.12 -19.84
C PRO A 370 -16.01 -2.63 -19.30
N LYS A 371 -15.33 -3.50 -20.06
CA LYS A 371 -13.98 -3.97 -19.74
C LYS A 371 -12.97 -2.84 -19.84
N GLN A 372 -13.02 -2.05 -20.92
CA GLN A 372 -12.15 -0.90 -21.09
C GLN A 372 -12.43 0.18 -20.03
N LEU A 373 -13.71 0.44 -19.72
CA LEU A 373 -14.10 1.36 -18.64
C LEU A 373 -13.45 0.97 -17.30
N TYR A 374 -13.44 -0.31 -16.93
CA TYR A 374 -12.75 -0.79 -15.73
C TYR A 374 -11.25 -0.46 -15.74
N LEU A 375 -10.55 -0.67 -16.86
CA LEU A 375 -9.13 -0.32 -17.01
C LEU A 375 -8.88 1.20 -16.94
N ILE A 376 -9.75 1.99 -17.56
CA ILE A 376 -9.70 3.46 -17.53
C ILE A 376 -9.94 4.00 -16.12
N ARG A 377 -10.86 3.42 -15.36
CA ARG A 377 -11.10 3.78 -13.94
C ARG A 377 -9.84 3.62 -13.11
N GLY A 378 -9.09 2.53 -13.30
CA GLY A 378 -7.78 2.34 -12.67
C GLY A 378 -6.77 3.44 -13.03
N LYS A 379 -6.69 3.82 -14.31
CA LYS A 379 -5.81 4.93 -14.77
C LYS A 379 -6.20 6.29 -14.20
N ILE A 380 -7.49 6.63 -14.21
CA ILE A 380 -7.98 7.92 -13.67
C ILE A 380 -7.75 7.98 -12.17
N ARG A 381 -8.01 6.89 -11.44
CA ARG A 381 -7.71 6.80 -10.01
C ARG A 381 -6.22 7.04 -9.74
N LYS A 382 -5.32 6.38 -10.48
CA LYS A 382 -3.88 6.60 -10.37
C LYS A 382 -3.48 8.08 -10.54
N MET A 383 -4.04 8.79 -11.52
CA MET A 383 -3.78 10.22 -11.70
C MET A 383 -4.23 11.06 -10.48
N ILE A 384 -5.40 10.77 -9.92
CA ILE A 384 -5.91 11.45 -8.71
C ILE A 384 -5.04 11.13 -7.49
N ASP A 385 -4.59 9.87 -7.33
CA ASP A 385 -3.68 9.44 -6.26
C ASP A 385 -2.31 10.15 -6.36
N HIS A 386 -1.91 10.63 -7.56
CA HIS A 386 -0.74 11.49 -7.76
C HIS A 386 -1.02 13.01 -7.62
N ASN A 387 -2.15 13.40 -7.01
CA ASN A 387 -2.60 14.78 -6.83
C ASN A 387 -2.84 15.57 -8.14
N VAL A 388 -3.06 14.89 -9.28
CA VAL A 388 -3.49 15.58 -10.50
C VAL A 388 -4.92 16.06 -10.32
N SER A 389 -5.17 17.36 -10.53
CA SER A 389 -6.49 17.96 -10.34
C SER A 389 -7.56 17.22 -11.16
N PRO A 390 -8.68 16.76 -10.55
CA PRO A 390 -9.75 16.10 -11.30
C PRO A 390 -10.36 16.98 -12.40
N TYR A 391 -10.39 18.31 -12.19
CA TYR A 391 -10.81 19.27 -13.21
C TYR A 391 -9.83 19.30 -14.39
N PHE A 392 -8.52 19.25 -14.12
CA PHE A 392 -7.48 19.15 -15.15
C PHE A 392 -7.65 17.85 -15.97
N ILE A 393 -7.82 16.70 -15.31
CA ILE A 393 -8.04 15.41 -15.97
C ILE A 393 -9.28 15.49 -16.87
N PHE A 394 -10.40 15.97 -16.33
CA PHE A 394 -11.66 16.10 -17.07
C PHE A 394 -11.53 17.01 -18.30
N ARG A 395 -10.94 18.20 -18.13
CA ARG A 395 -10.78 19.18 -19.21
C ARG A 395 -9.97 18.62 -20.36
N HIS A 396 -8.78 18.07 -20.09
CA HIS A 396 -7.93 17.51 -21.15
C HIS A 396 -8.55 16.26 -21.77
N LEU A 397 -9.21 15.40 -20.99
CA LEU A 397 -9.94 14.25 -21.52
C LEU A 397 -11.02 14.68 -22.52
N VAL A 398 -11.81 15.72 -22.21
CA VAL A 398 -12.81 16.27 -23.14
C VAL A 398 -12.14 16.88 -24.38
N THR A 399 -11.05 17.64 -24.22
CA THR A 399 -10.28 18.20 -25.35
C THR A 399 -9.77 17.10 -26.29
N GLU A 400 -9.16 16.04 -25.77
CA GLU A 400 -8.63 14.93 -26.57
C GLU A 400 -9.72 14.07 -27.23
N LEU A 401 -10.89 13.90 -26.59
CA LEU A 401 -12.04 13.22 -27.21
C LEU A 401 -12.70 14.05 -28.34
N LYS A 402 -12.51 15.37 -28.34
CA LYS A 402 -12.99 16.30 -29.38
C LYS A 402 -11.96 16.54 -30.49
N ARG A 403 -10.70 16.16 -30.29
CA ARG A 403 -9.59 16.41 -31.21
C ARG A 403 -9.84 15.72 -32.56
N ASP A 404 -9.52 16.41 -33.65
CA ASP A 404 -9.61 15.89 -35.01
C ASP A 404 -11.05 15.47 -35.44
N ARG A 405 -12.10 16.05 -34.82
CA ARG A 405 -13.54 15.81 -35.12
C ARG A 405 -14.27 17.03 -35.68
N ASP A 406 -15.38 16.77 -36.37
CA ASP A 406 -16.29 17.78 -36.91
C ASP A 406 -17.02 18.60 -35.83
N LYS A 407 -17.52 19.77 -36.21
CA LYS A 407 -18.17 20.70 -35.27
C LYS A 407 -19.46 20.15 -34.66
N ASP A 408 -20.21 19.32 -35.38
CA ASP A 408 -21.48 18.78 -34.88
C ASP A 408 -21.24 17.70 -33.81
N PHE A 409 -20.22 16.86 -34.01
CA PHE A 409 -19.70 15.96 -32.98
C PHE A 409 -19.18 16.75 -31.77
N GLN A 410 -18.38 17.80 -31.98
CA GLN A 410 -17.86 18.63 -30.89
C GLN A 410 -18.98 19.28 -30.06
N ASN A 411 -20.00 19.84 -30.71
CA ASN A 411 -21.18 20.41 -30.04
C ASN A 411 -21.95 19.34 -29.23
N SER A 412 -22.11 18.14 -29.80
CA SER A 412 -22.76 17.01 -29.11
C SER A 412 -22.00 16.59 -27.84
N VAL A 413 -20.67 16.65 -27.85
CA VAL A 413 -19.83 16.40 -26.66
C VAL A 413 -19.96 17.54 -25.64
N ASP A 414 -20.07 18.79 -26.08
CA ASP A 414 -20.31 19.93 -25.19
C ASP A 414 -21.67 19.86 -24.50
N GLU A 415 -22.74 19.41 -25.17
CA GLU A 415 -24.05 19.15 -24.55
C GLU A 415 -23.97 18.07 -23.46
N LEU A 416 -23.19 17.00 -23.67
CA LEU A 416 -22.92 15.96 -22.66
C LEU A 416 -22.11 16.47 -21.44
N CYS A 417 -21.43 17.61 -21.59
CA CYS A 417 -20.72 18.32 -20.53
C CYS A 417 -21.61 19.38 -19.83
N ALA A 418 -22.41 20.14 -20.60
CA ALA A 418 -23.20 21.27 -20.13
C ALA A 418 -24.22 20.92 -19.02
N GLY A 419 -24.72 19.68 -19.02
CA GLY A 419 -25.60 19.17 -17.96
C GLY A 419 -24.90 18.93 -16.60
N ARG A 420 -23.58 19.10 -16.50
CA ARG A 420 -22.81 18.86 -15.26
C ARG A 420 -21.97 20.06 -14.87
N LYS A 421 -22.40 20.72 -13.80
CA LYS A 421 -21.61 21.71 -13.08
C LYS A 421 -20.38 21.05 -12.43
N PHE A 422 -19.27 21.02 -13.16
CA PHE A 422 -17.97 21.33 -12.56
C PHE A 422 -18.01 22.83 -12.23
N GLN A 423 -18.66 23.15 -11.11
CA GLN A 423 -19.06 24.52 -10.79
C GLN A 423 -17.81 25.37 -10.55
N LYS A 424 -17.83 26.65 -10.95
CA LYS A 424 -16.78 27.64 -10.64
C LYS A 424 -16.73 28.01 -9.13
N ASP A 425 -17.33 27.20 -8.27
CA ASP A 425 -17.65 27.55 -6.90
C ASP A 425 -16.65 26.90 -5.94
N GLN A 426 -15.40 27.37 -6.00
CA GLN A 426 -14.53 27.53 -4.82
C GLN A 426 -13.29 28.42 -5.09
N TYR A 427 -13.33 29.30 -6.09
CA TYR A 427 -12.28 30.32 -6.28
C TYR A 427 -12.45 31.46 -5.26
N LYS A 428 -11.85 31.29 -4.07
CA LYS A 428 -11.49 32.45 -3.24
C LYS A 428 -10.25 33.10 -3.84
N GLU A 429 -10.47 34.22 -4.50
CA GLU A 429 -9.43 35.15 -4.95
C GLU A 429 -8.55 35.54 -3.74
N TYR A 430 -7.34 34.97 -3.67
CA TYR A 430 -6.39 35.25 -2.59
C TYR A 430 -5.71 36.60 -2.85
N ARG A 431 -6.45 37.68 -2.61
CA ARG A 431 -5.96 39.05 -2.73
C ARG A 431 -5.01 39.35 -1.56
N SER A 432 -3.79 38.86 -1.66
CA SER A 432 -2.73 39.15 -0.67
C SER A 432 -2.54 40.66 -0.59
N ARG A 433 -2.79 41.24 0.59
CA ARG A 433 -2.29 42.57 0.90
C ARG A 433 -0.78 42.45 1.10
N ASP A 434 -0.03 43.35 0.47
CA ASP A 434 1.45 43.37 0.40
C ASP A 434 2.02 42.12 -0.33
N THR A 435 2.38 42.17 -1.61
CA THR A 435 3.37 43.09 -2.21
C THR A 435 3.25 43.14 -3.74
N THR A 436 3.94 44.09 -4.36
CA THR A 436 3.88 44.42 -5.80
C THR A 436 4.32 43.30 -6.74
N LEU A 437 3.37 42.57 -7.34
CA LEU A 437 3.47 41.94 -8.67
C LEU A 437 2.09 41.43 -9.10
N ASP A 438 1.47 42.13 -10.07
CA ASP A 438 0.11 41.85 -10.54
C ASP A 438 0.15 40.73 -11.61
N ILE A 439 0.12 39.47 -11.16
CA ILE A 439 0.17 38.29 -12.03
C ILE A 439 -1.22 37.64 -12.10
N SER A 440 -1.89 37.79 -13.24
CA SER A 440 -3.11 37.05 -13.57
C SER A 440 -2.80 35.56 -13.78
N ILE A 441 -2.82 34.78 -12.70
CA ILE A 441 -2.68 33.32 -12.75
C ILE A 441 -4.04 32.70 -13.08
N GLU A 442 -4.30 32.45 -14.36
CA GLU A 442 -5.46 31.67 -14.75
C GLU A 442 -5.37 30.22 -14.23
N HIS A 443 -6.43 29.82 -13.52
CA HIS A 443 -6.98 28.47 -13.52
C HIS A 443 -6.30 27.34 -12.70
N PHE A 444 -5.44 27.63 -11.72
CA PHE A 444 -4.89 26.61 -10.81
C PHE A 444 -4.81 27.06 -9.34
N THR A 445 -5.86 26.79 -8.55
CA THR A 445 -5.81 26.53 -7.08
C THR A 445 -7.21 26.25 -6.55
N VAL A 446 -7.39 25.14 -5.84
CA VAL A 446 -8.21 25.02 -4.62
C VAL A 446 -7.44 24.08 -3.68
N GLU A 447 -7.68 24.24 -2.39
CA GLU A 447 -7.05 23.58 -1.24
C GLU A 447 -7.00 22.04 -1.33
N ALA A 448 -6.17 21.42 -0.47
CA ALA A 448 -5.97 19.98 -0.43
C ALA A 448 -7.29 19.22 -0.38
N HIS A 449 -7.68 18.59 -1.50
CA HIS A 449 -8.97 17.92 -1.62
C HIS A 449 -9.16 16.89 -0.52
N ASP A 450 -10.26 17.04 0.23
CA ASP A 450 -10.82 15.97 1.03
C ASP A 450 -10.99 14.73 0.13
N GLN A 451 -10.67 13.55 0.67
CA GLN A 451 -10.89 12.29 -0.04
C GLN A 451 -12.35 12.15 -0.47
N GLY A 452 -13.30 12.71 0.30
CA GLY A 452 -14.70 12.83 -0.08
C GLY A 452 -14.95 13.61 -1.37
N GLU A 453 -14.29 14.76 -1.57
CA GLU A 453 -14.39 15.53 -2.81
C GLU A 453 -13.73 14.81 -3.99
N ALA A 454 -12.54 14.25 -3.79
CA ALA A 454 -11.82 13.51 -4.83
C ALA A 454 -12.66 12.33 -5.36
N ILE A 455 -13.35 11.61 -4.48
CA ILE A 455 -14.30 10.54 -4.84
C ILE A 455 -15.49 11.10 -5.64
N GLN A 456 -16.07 12.24 -5.24
CA GLN A 456 -17.17 12.85 -6.01
C GLN A 456 -16.73 13.26 -7.42
N TYR A 457 -15.55 13.86 -7.58
CA TYR A 457 -15.03 14.20 -8.91
C TYR A 457 -14.71 12.95 -9.75
N PHE A 458 -14.14 11.91 -9.14
CA PHE A 458 -13.91 10.62 -9.80
C PHE A 458 -15.21 10.02 -10.35
N ILE A 459 -16.29 10.03 -9.55
CA ILE A 459 -17.63 9.58 -9.98
C ILE A 459 -18.16 10.44 -11.14
N LYS A 460 -18.00 11.77 -11.09
CA LYS A 460 -18.41 12.68 -12.20
C LYS A 460 -17.67 12.38 -13.51
N ILE A 461 -16.37 12.08 -13.45
CA ILE A 461 -15.55 11.74 -14.62
C ILE A 461 -15.94 10.35 -15.17
N GLU A 462 -16.18 9.37 -14.31
CA GLU A 462 -16.71 8.06 -14.70
C GLU A 462 -18.08 8.21 -15.39
N GLU A 463 -19.01 8.93 -14.77
CA GLU A 463 -20.36 9.11 -15.28
C GLU A 463 -20.38 9.90 -16.60
N PHE A 464 -19.39 10.77 -16.84
CA PHE A 464 -19.14 11.34 -18.17
C PHE A 464 -18.66 10.28 -19.16
N THR A 465 -17.62 9.52 -18.79
CA THR A 465 -17.01 8.49 -19.63
C THR A 465 -18.04 7.45 -20.09
N VAL A 466 -18.92 6.99 -19.20
CA VAL A 466 -20.01 6.06 -19.51
C VAL A 466 -21.01 6.66 -20.52
N ARG A 467 -21.47 7.90 -20.29
CA ARG A 467 -22.40 8.56 -21.22
C ARG A 467 -21.75 8.81 -22.58
N PHE A 468 -20.49 9.24 -22.62
CA PHE A 468 -19.72 9.41 -23.85
C PHE A 468 -19.58 8.10 -24.61
N MET A 469 -19.20 6.99 -23.95
CA MET A 469 -19.12 5.67 -24.60
C MET A 469 -20.47 5.23 -25.20
N SER A 470 -21.59 5.49 -24.53
CA SER A 470 -22.93 5.18 -25.03
C SER A 470 -23.33 6.04 -26.25
N PHE A 471 -23.06 7.34 -26.18
CA PHE A 471 -23.23 8.28 -27.30
C PHE A 471 -22.37 7.86 -28.51
N TYR A 472 -21.08 7.61 -28.29
CA TYR A 472 -20.11 7.29 -29.33
C TYR A 472 -20.42 5.94 -30.02
N ARG A 473 -20.86 4.92 -29.27
CA ARG A 473 -21.43 3.69 -29.85
C ARG A 473 -22.60 3.96 -30.79
N SER A 474 -23.52 4.83 -30.36
CA SER A 474 -24.69 5.21 -31.16
C SER A 474 -24.30 6.03 -32.40
N PHE A 475 -23.26 6.86 -32.31
CA PHE A 475 -22.70 7.61 -33.42
C PHE A 475 -22.04 6.69 -34.46
N ILE A 476 -21.18 5.76 -34.04
CA ILE A 476 -20.59 4.74 -34.93
C ILE A 476 -21.68 3.94 -35.63
N ALA A 477 -22.68 3.42 -34.90
CA ALA A 477 -23.77 2.65 -35.49
C ALA A 477 -24.58 3.44 -36.54
N LYS A 478 -24.80 4.75 -36.32
CA LYS A 478 -25.45 5.65 -37.29
C LYS A 478 -24.59 5.94 -38.53
N ASN A 479 -23.26 5.92 -38.41
CA ASN A 479 -22.37 6.17 -39.54
C ASN A 479 -22.10 4.90 -40.35
N SER A 480 -21.91 3.75 -39.72
CA SER A 480 -21.81 2.46 -40.40
C SER A 480 -23.09 2.10 -41.16
N SER A 481 -24.28 2.47 -40.65
CA SER A 481 -25.56 2.30 -41.36
C SER A 481 -25.79 3.32 -42.50
N LYS A 482 -24.99 4.39 -42.59
CA LYS A 482 -25.02 5.37 -43.68
C LYS A 482 -23.97 5.13 -44.78
N GLY A 483 -23.14 4.09 -44.66
CA GLY A 483 -22.14 3.77 -45.69
C GLY A 483 -20.99 4.77 -45.82
N ALA A 484 -20.78 5.63 -44.82
CA ALA A 484 -19.63 6.51 -44.77
C ALA A 484 -18.40 5.74 -44.27
N VAL A 485 -17.38 5.60 -45.11
CA VAL A 485 -16.05 5.15 -44.70
C VAL A 485 -15.45 6.26 -43.81
N LEU A 486 -14.96 5.87 -42.63
CA LEU A 486 -14.28 6.72 -41.65
C LEU A 486 -12.81 6.95 -42.04
#